data_AF-A0A964N487-F1
#
_entry.id   AF-A0A964N487-F1
#
_cell.length_a   1.000
_cell.length_b   1.000
_cell.length_c   1.000
_cell.angle_alpha   90.00
_cell.angle_beta   90.00
_cell.angle_gamma   90.00
#
_symmetry.space_group_name_H-M   'P 1'
#
loop_
_entity.id
_entity.type
_entity.pdbx_description
1 polymer ?
#
loop_
_entity_poly.entity_id
_entity_poly.type
_entity_poly.pdbx_seq_one_letter_code
_entity_poly.pdbx_strand_id
1 'polypeptide(L)' 'MSFRERATRRVTFCASGVLTVGRATTIARDTIVSYLRRKDVIAEFTGDIPEAADKEKAIKELYGLLAKTGFDLKS' A
#
# COMPACT_ATOMS: atom_id res chain seq x y z
N MET A 1 7.65 -14.29 4.54
CA MET A 1 7.13 -13.14 3.75
C MET A 1 7.00 -11.96 4.70
N SER A 2 7.74 -10.89 4.45
CA SER A 2 7.75 -9.69 5.28
C SER A 2 6.42 -8.94 5.14
N PHE A 3 6.17 -8.04 6.09
CA PHE A 3 4.99 -7.18 6.07
C PHE A 3 4.91 -6.33 4.78
N ARG A 4 6.04 -5.76 4.36
CA ARG A 4 6.21 -5.02 3.12
C ARG A 4 5.80 -5.83 1.89
N GLU A 5 6.27 -7.07 1.76
CA GLU A 5 5.92 -7.93 0.63
C GLU A 5 4.41 -8.21 0.55
N ARG A 6 3.76 -8.44 1.69
CA ARG A 6 2.31 -8.68 1.76
C ARG A 6 1.51 -7.43 1.38
N ALA A 7 1.93 -6.26 1.87
CA ALA A 7 1.30 -4.98 1.56
C ALA A 7 1.43 -4.65 0.07
N THR A 8 2.63 -4.74 -0.50
CA THR A 8 2.89 -4.50 -1.92
C THR A 8 2.06 -5.44 -2.80
N ARG A 9 2.02 -6.74 -2.48
CA ARG A 9 1.25 -7.71 -3.27
C ARG A 9 -0.25 -7.41 -3.27
N ARG A 10 -0.81 -6.94 -2.16
CA ARG A 10 -2.23 -6.55 -2.06
C ARG A 10 -2.53 -5.31 -2.90
N VAL A 11 -1.67 -4.29 -2.84
CA VAL A 11 -1.87 -3.07 -3.64
C VAL A 11 -1.73 -3.38 -5.13
N THR A 12 -0.69 -4.13 -5.54
CA THR A 12 -0.49 -4.54 -6.93
C THR A 12 -1.63 -5.42 -7.44
N PHE A 13 -2.16 -6.32 -6.61
CA PHE A 13 -3.33 -7.12 -6.96
C PHE A 13 -4.55 -6.23 -7.23
N CYS A 14 -4.83 -5.26 -6.37
CA CYS A 14 -5.91 -4.30 -6.58
C CYS A 14 -5.67 -3.38 -7.79
N ALA A 15 -4.41 -3.11 -8.12
CA ALA A 15 -3.99 -2.30 -9.26
C ALA A 15 -4.09 -3.02 -10.61
N SER A 16 -3.99 -4.36 -10.61
CA SER A 16 -3.82 -5.18 -11.81
C SER A 16 -5.02 -5.21 -12.77
N GLY A 17 -6.16 -4.63 -12.39
CA GLY A 17 -7.39 -4.68 -13.17
C GLY A 17 -8.05 -6.09 -13.23
N VAL A 18 -7.43 -7.10 -12.61
CA VAL A 18 -7.98 -8.47 -12.47
C VAL A 18 -9.25 -8.49 -11.64
N LEU A 19 -9.36 -7.55 -10.69
CA LEU A 19 -10.62 -7.29 -10.00
C LEU A 19 -11.57 -6.60 -10.98
N THR A 20 -12.44 -7.38 -11.61
CA THR A 20 -13.57 -6.89 -12.38
C THR A 20 -14.31 -5.84 -11.57
N VAL A 21 -14.46 -4.64 -12.15
CA VAL A 21 -15.00 -3.45 -11.49
C VAL A 21 -16.30 -3.80 -10.75
N GLY A 22 -16.30 -3.66 -9.41
CA GLY A 22 -17.43 -4.07 -8.56
C GLY A 22 -17.17 -3.94 -7.06
N ARG A 23 -18.16 -4.34 -6.24
CA ARG A 23 -18.17 -4.20 -4.77
C ARG A 23 -16.96 -4.83 -4.08
N ALA A 24 -16.44 -5.94 -4.60
CA ALA A 24 -15.26 -6.62 -4.07
C ALA A 24 -13.98 -5.78 -4.21
N THR A 25 -13.83 -5.07 -5.34
CA THR A 25 -12.73 -4.14 -5.58
C THR A 25 -12.78 -2.98 -4.59
N THR A 26 -13.96 -2.41 -4.36
CA THR A 26 -14.16 -1.33 -3.40
C THR A 26 -13.82 -1.77 -1.97
N ILE A 27 -14.24 -2.97 -1.55
CA ILE A 27 -13.94 -3.49 -0.20
C ILE A 27 -12.44 -3.75 -0.04
N ALA A 28 -11.79 -4.36 -1.03
CA ALA A 28 -10.34 -4.60 -0.99
C ALA A 28 -9.57 -3.27 -0.94
N ARG A 29 -10.01 -2.29 -1.73
CA ARG A 29 -9.45 -0.93 -1.75
C ARG A 29 -9.59 -0.25 -0.40
N ASP A 30 -10.80 -0.23 0.17
CA ASP A 30 -11.11 0.39 1.46
C ASP A 30 -10.34 -0.27 2.61
N THR A 31 -10.23 -1.60 2.60
CA THR A 31 -9.43 -2.35 3.58
C THR A 31 -7.97 -1.93 3.54
N ILE A 32 -7.40 -1.77 2.34
CA ILE A 32 -6.02 -1.34 2.16
C ILE A 32 -5.85 0.13 2.58
N VAL A 33 -6.76 1.04 2.19
CA VAL A 33 -6.71 2.45 2.62
C VAL A 33 -6.82 2.58 4.13
N SER A 34 -7.81 1.95 4.75
CA SER A 34 -8.03 1.95 6.19
C SER A 34 -6.81 1.42 6.94
N TYR A 35 -6.17 0.39 6.37
CA TYR A 35 -4.94 -0.17 6.92
C TYR A 35 -3.74 0.78 6.77
N LEU A 36 -3.63 1.48 5.64
CA LEU A 36 -2.58 2.47 5.36
C LEU A 36 -2.75 3.79 6.12
N ARG A 37 -3.97 4.12 6.58
CA ARG A 37 -4.25 5.29 7.42
C ARG A 37 -3.79 5.10 8.88
N ARG A 38 -3.33 3.91 9.28
CA ARG A 38 -2.80 3.70 10.63
C ARG A 38 -1.48 4.44 10.82
N LYS A 39 -1.29 5.03 12.01
CA LYS A 39 -0.10 5.83 12.37
C LYS A 39 1.20 5.02 12.41
N ASP A 40 1.12 3.71 12.62
CA ASP A 40 2.25 2.79 12.72
C ASP A 40 2.59 2.08 11.41
N VAL A 41 1.77 2.24 10.36
CA VAL A 41 1.94 1.47 9.13
C VAL A 41 3.29 1.73 8.46
N ILE A 42 3.79 2.96 8.51
CA ILE A 42 5.07 3.33 7.91
C ILE A 42 6.23 2.71 8.71
N ALA A 43 6.12 2.67 10.04
CA ALA A 43 7.10 2.02 10.90
C ALA A 43 7.12 0.50 10.68
N GLU A 44 5.96 -0.14 10.54
CA GLU A 44 5.87 -1.56 10.18
C GLU A 44 6.37 -1.83 8.75
N PHE A 45 6.04 -0.97 7.79
CA PHE A 45 6.40 -1.10 6.36
C PHE A 45 7.90 -0.96 6.10
N THR A 46 8.57 -0.15 6.92
CA THR A 46 10.01 0.08 6.84
C THR A 46 10.81 -0.70 7.87
N GLY A 47 10.17 -1.52 8.70
CA GLY A 47 10.79 -2.25 9.80
C GLY A 47 11.80 -3.32 9.34
N ASP A 48 11.68 -3.80 8.10
CA ASP A 48 12.61 -4.75 7.47
C ASP A 48 13.73 -4.07 6.67
N ILE A 49 13.79 -2.74 6.64
CA ILE A 49 14.79 -1.96 5.91
C ILE A 49 15.81 -1.38 6.91
N PRO A 50 17.12 -1.64 6.78
CA PRO A 50 18.11 -1.11 7.70
C PRO A 50 18.52 0.33 7.39
N GLU A 51 18.73 0.68 6.13
CA GLU A 51 19.20 2.01 5.71
C GLU A 51 18.07 3.04 5.64
N ALA A 52 18.32 4.23 6.23
CA ALA A 52 17.35 5.32 6.24
C ALA A 52 17.00 5.82 4.81
N ALA A 53 17.98 5.87 3.91
CA ALA A 53 17.76 6.27 2.51
C ALA A 53 16.82 5.30 1.77
N ASP A 54 16.97 4.00 2.01
CA ASP A 54 16.10 2.97 1.43
C ASP A 54 14.69 2.99 2.04
N LYS A 55 14.56 3.36 3.32
CA LYS A 55 13.24 3.57 3.95
C LYS A 55 12.48 4.69 3.24
N GLU A 56 13.12 5.83 3.05
CA GLU A 56 12.51 6.97 2.35
C GLU A 56 12.12 6.61 0.91
N LYS A 57 12.98 5.88 0.20
CA LYS A 57 12.69 5.40 -1.16
C LYS A 57 11.46 4.49 -1.17
N ALA A 58 11.41 3.49 -0.29
CA ALA A 58 10.29 2.56 -0.21
C ALA A 58 8.97 3.27 0.15
N ILE A 59 9.02 4.27 1.03
CA ILE A 59 7.86 5.11 1.37
C ILE A 59 7.38 5.89 0.14
N LYS A 60 8.29 6.53 -0.61
CA LYS A 60 7.96 7.26 -1.84
C LYS A 60 7.35 6.35 -2.90
N GLU A 61 7.90 5.15 -3.08
CA GLU A 61 7.37 4.15 -4.02
C GLU A 61 5.98 3.68 -3.62
N LEU A 62 5.73 3.46 -2.32
CA LEU A 62 4.41 3.12 -1.80
C LEU A 62 3.39 4.22 -2.10
N TYR A 63 3.70 5.48 -1.79
CA TYR A 63 2.80 6.59 -2.10
C TYR A 63 2.59 6.78 -3.60
N GLY A 64 3.62 6.60 -4.42
CA GLY A 64 3.51 6.63 -5.88
C GLY A 64 2.60 5.52 -6.42
N LEU A 65 2.69 4.31 -5.86
CA LEU A 65 1.83 3.19 -6.19
C LEU A 65 0.37 3.48 -5.85
N LEU A 66 0.11 4.07 -4.68
CA LEU A 66 -1.24 4.45 -4.23
C LEU A 66 -1.83 5.55 -5.12
N ALA A 67 -1.05 6.58 -5.45
CA ALA A 67 -1.47 7.64 -6.34
C ALA A 67 -1.80 7.13 -7.75
N LYS A 68 -0.94 6.28 -8.33
CA LYS A 68 -1.16 5.67 -9.67
C LYS A 68 -2.42 4.80 -9.75
N THR A 69 -2.79 4.20 -8.63
CA THR A 69 -3.95 3.32 -8.54
C THR A 69 -5.22 4.08 -8.13
N GLY A 70 -5.09 5.40 -7.93
CA GLY A 70 -6.14 6.33 -7.51
C GLY A 70 -6.53 6.18 -6.04
N PHE A 71 -5.75 5.46 -5.23
CA PHE A 71 -6.00 5.35 -3.80
C PHE A 71 -5.66 6.70 -3.18
N ASP A 72 -6.69 7.55 -3.02
CA ASP A 72 -6.51 8.86 -2.43
C ASP A 72 -6.41 8.73 -0.90
N LEU A 73 -5.21 9.00 -0.39
CA LEU A 73 -4.92 9.05 1.05
C LEU A 73 -5.25 10.44 1.66
N LYS A 74 -5.92 11.35 0.95
CA LYS A 74 -6.42 12.57 1.60
C LYS A 74 -7.47 12.17 2.63
N SER A 75 -7.23 12.64 3.85
CA SER A 75 -8.12 12.49 5.02
C SER A 75 -9.55 12.81 4.64
#